data_AF-A0A6L9KT21-F1
#
_entry.id   AF-A0A6L9KT21-F1
#
_cell.length_a   1.000
_cell.length_b   1.000
_cell.length_c   1.000
_cell.angle_alpha   90.00
_cell.angle_beta   90.00
_cell.angle_gamma   90.00
#
_symmetry.space_group_name_H-M   'P 1'
#
loop_
_entity.id
_entity.type
_entity.pdbx_description
1 polymer ?
#
loop_
_entity_poly.entity_id
_entity_poly.type
_entity_poly.pdbx_seq_one_letter_code
_entity_poly.pdbx_strand_id
1 'polypeptide(L)' 'MQRLLIVGAGGHGRSVAEAVLAAGMYEVVGFLDDAAAGPAQVGSYPVLGTRLRQLNA' A
#
# COMPACT_ATOMS: atom_id res chain seq x y z
N MET A 1 -7.02 3.95 -15.85
CA MET A 1 -7.18 3.11 -14.64
C MET A 1 -7.32 3.99 -13.41
N GLN A 2 -8.03 3.50 -12.38
CA GLN A 2 -8.04 4.14 -11.06
C GLN A 2 -6.81 3.72 -10.26
N ARG A 3 -6.20 4.66 -9.53
CA ARG A 3 -5.04 4.40 -8.67
C ARG A 3 -5.51 3.93 -7.30
N LEU A 4 -4.88 2.89 -6.77
CA LEU A 4 -5.25 2.27 -5.49
C LEU A 4 -4.08 2.30 -4.50
N LEU A 5 -4.32 2.91 -3.35
CA LEU A 5 -3.43 2.87 -2.20
C LEU A 5 -3.98 1.87 -1.18
N ILE A 6 -3.20 0.87 -0.78
CA ILE A 6 -3.65 -0.18 0.14
C ILE A 6 -3.20 0.16 1.56
N VAL A 7 -4.07 -0.05 2.54
CA VAL A 7 -3.76 0.26 3.94
C VAL A 7 -3.58 -1.04 4.73
N GLY A 8 -2.36 -1.24 5.23
CA GLY A 8 -1.84 -2.47 5.83
C GLY A 8 -0.94 -3.23 4.85
N ALA A 9 0.36 -3.33 5.15
CA ALA A 9 1.38 -4.05 4.38
C ALA A 9 1.61 -5.50 4.88
N GLY A 10 0.74 -5.99 5.78
CA GLY A 10 0.73 -7.38 6.25
C GLY A 10 0.13 -8.37 5.24
N GLY A 11 -0.06 -9.62 5.69
CA GLY A 11 -0.53 -10.72 4.83
C GLY A 11 -1.84 -10.43 4.08
N HIS A 12 -2.82 -9.82 4.76
CA HIS A 12 -4.09 -9.46 4.13
C HIS A 12 -3.94 -8.40 3.02
N GLY A 13 -3.14 -7.37 3.25
CA GLY A 13 -2.88 -6.34 2.25
C GLY A 13 -2.19 -6.89 1.00
N ARG A 14 -1.28 -7.84 1.18
CA ARG A 14 -0.65 -8.56 0.05
C ARG A 14 -1.69 -9.31 -0.78
N SER A 15 -2.58 -10.08 -0.15
CA SER A 15 -3.65 -10.81 -0.87
C SER A 15 -4.61 -9.86 -1.60
N VAL A 16 -4.92 -8.69 -1.02
CA VAL A 16 -5.71 -7.66 -1.69
C VAL A 16 -4.99 -7.14 -2.93
N ALA A 17 -3.69 -6.85 -2.84
CA ALA A 17 -2.88 -6.41 -3.99
C ALA A 17 -2.87 -7.45 -5.11
N GLU A 18 -2.71 -8.73 -4.78
CA GLU A 18 -2.76 -9.82 -5.76
C GLU A 18 -4.12 -9.87 -6.47
N ALA A 19 -5.22 -9.76 -5.73
CA ALA A 19 -6.57 -9.81 -6.28
C ALA A 19 -6.87 -8.64 -7.24
N VAL A 20 -6.49 -7.41 -6.86
CA VAL A 20 -6.75 -6.22 -7.70
C VAL A 20 -5.88 -6.18 -8.95
N LEU A 21 -4.64 -6.70 -8.87
CA LEU A 21 -3.77 -6.85 -10.03
C LEU A 21 -4.32 -7.91 -10.98
N ALA A 22 -4.79 -9.05 -10.46
CA ALA A 22 -5.43 -10.09 -11.26
C ALA A 22 -6.71 -9.58 -11.94
N ALA A 23 -7.48 -8.70 -11.29
CA ALA A 23 -8.67 -8.08 -11.85
C ALA A 23 -8.36 -7.06 -12.97
N GLY A 24 -7.14 -6.50 -13.03
CA GLY A 24 -6.71 -5.55 -14.07
C GLY A 24 -7.45 -4.20 -14.06
N MET A 25 -8.22 -3.90 -13.01
CA MET A 25 -9.05 -2.68 -12.93
C MET A 25 -8.30 -1.49 -12.29
N TYR A 26 -7.28 -1.78 -11.48
CA TYR A 26 -6.58 -0.81 -10.66
C TYR A 26 -5.08 -0.83 -10.91
N GLU A 27 -4.47 0.34 -10.74
CA GLU A 27 -3.03 0.49 -10.62
C GLU A 27 -2.68 0.63 -9.15
N VAL A 28 -1.99 -0.36 -8.57
CA VAL A 28 -1.53 -0.29 -7.18
C VAL A 28 -0.36 0.67 -7.11
N VAL A 29 -0.52 1.77 -6.35
CA VAL A 29 0.53 2.78 -6.18
C VAL A 29 1.45 2.51 -4.99
N GLY A 30 1.01 1.69 -4.03
CA GLY A 30 1.78 1.38 -2.83
C GLY A 30 0.91 1.01 -1.65
N PHE A 31 1.55 0.94 -0.49
CA PHE A 31 0.95 0.61 0.79
C PHE A 31 1.15 1.73 1.81
N LEU A 32 0.26 1.79 2.81
CA LEU A 32 0.49 2.49 4.07
C LEU A 32 0.54 1.46 5.19
N ASP A 33 1.51 1.55 6.08
CA ASP A 33 1.58 0.68 7.26
C ASP A 33 2.23 1.40 8.44
N ASP A 34 1.52 1.47 9.56
CA ASP A 34 1.97 2.12 10.80
C ASP A 34 3.10 1.35 11.48
N ALA A 35 3.22 0.05 11.21
CA ALA A 35 4.27 -0.81 11.75
C ALA A 35 5.55 -0.79 10.89
N ALA A 36 5.55 -0.13 9.72
CA ALA A 36 6.73 -0.03 8.88
C ALA A 36 7.74 0.96 9.50
N ALA A 37 8.82 0.44 10.08
CA ALA A 37 9.94 1.22 10.58
C ALA A 37 10.92 1.55 9.44
N GLY A 38 10.61 2.58 8.64
CA GLY A 38 11.48 3.07 7.56
C GLY A 38 11.11 2.53 6.17
N PRO A 39 12.03 2.61 5.19
CA PRO A 39 11.78 2.17 3.82
C PRO A 39 11.40 0.68 3.79
N ALA A 40 10.17 0.39 3.39
CA ALA A 40 9.64 -0.96 3.29
C ALA A 40 8.95 -1.17 1.94
N GLN A 41 8.80 -2.43 1.54
CA GLN A 41 8.13 -2.82 0.31
C GLN A 41 7.35 -4.12 0.48
N VAL A 42 6.24 -4.24 -0.26
CA VAL A 42 5.48 -5.48 -0.42
C VAL A 42 5.61 -5.93 -1.87
N GLY A 43 6.47 -6.92 -2.11
CA GLY A 43 6.85 -7.28 -3.48
C GLY A 43 7.55 -6.12 -4.17
N SER A 44 6.96 -5.65 -5.28
CA SER A 44 7.47 -4.51 -6.07
C SER A 44 6.86 -3.15 -5.68
N TYR A 45 6.01 -3.12 -4.65
CA TYR A 45 5.27 -1.92 -4.27
C TYR A 45 5.81 -1.29 -2.98
N PRO A 46 6.04 0.03 -2.95
CA PRO A 46 6.58 0.70 -1.77
C PRO A 46 5.54 0.81 -0.65
N VAL A 47 6.00 0.79 0.59
CA VAL A 47 5.25 1.33 1.73
C VAL A 47 5.58 2.81 1.83
N LEU A 48 4.61 3.66 1.50
CA LEU A 48 4.77 5.10 1.35
C LEU A 48 4.81 5.85 2.68
N GLY A 49 4.41 5.19 3.77
CA GLY A 49 4.41 5.77 5.11
C GLY A 49 3.33 5.18 6.00
N THR A 50 2.98 5.92 7.04
CA THR A 50 1.96 5.55 8.03
C THR A 50 0.61 6.18 7.68
N ARG A 51 -0.47 5.73 8.32
CA ARG A 51 -1.80 6.35 8.22
C ARG A 51 -1.83 7.77 8.77
N LEU A 52 -0.90 8.12 9.65
CA LEU A 52 -0.86 9.44 10.28
C LEU A 52 -0.46 10.49 9.25
N ARG A 53 -1.43 11.30 8.86
CA ARG A 53 -1.20 12.56 8.15
C ARG A 53 -0.37 13.46 9.08
N GLN A 54 0.89 13.72 8.76
CA GLN A 54 1.60 14.86 9.34
C GLN A 54 0.92 16.13 8.80
N LEU A 55 -0.09 16.60 9.51
CA LEU A 55 -0.63 17.94 9.37
C LEU A 55 0.39 18.89 9.99
N ASN A 56 1.39 19.27 9.21
CA ASN A 56 2.20 20.44 9.55
C ASN A 56 1.45 21.69 9.07
N ALA A 57 1.34 22.62 10.01
CA ALA A 57 0.70 23.93 9.95
C ALA A 57 1.30 24.85 8.87
#